data_AF-A0A240C0Y3-F1
#
_entry.id   AF-A0A240C0Y3-F1
#
_cell.length_a   1.000
_cell.length_b   1.000
_cell.length_c   1.000
_cell.angle_alpha   90.00
_cell.angle_beta   90.00
_cell.angle_gamma   90.00
#
_symmetry.space_group_name_H-M   'P 1'
#
loop_
_entity.id
_entity.type
_entity.pdbx_description
1 polymer ?
#
loop_
_entity_poly.entity_id
_entity_poly.type
_entity_poly.pdbx_seq_one_letter_code
_entity_poly.pdbx_strand_id
1 'polypeptide(L)'
;MKKSILLSSLLALGISGLGSIAKADEISINGGSENVDNYIGLVRSEISDQPLNQDSTVFKYIAAGPVNGGYWIRGTNSAYVISRYKHYKKEARASVVNGIGGYNGTPWNKPGSLATAQLKKTKHGNKAYYDHK
;
A
#
# COMPACT_ATOMS: atom_id res chain seq x y z
N MET A 1 30.23 -22.13 32.75
CA MET A 1 28.83 -22.59 32.53
C MET A 1 27.93 -21.38 32.40
N LYS A 2 27.29 -21.19 31.24
CA LYS A 2 26.01 -20.46 31.06
C LYS A 2 25.48 -20.89 29.69
N LYS A 3 24.36 -21.60 29.73
CA LYS A 3 23.66 -22.19 28.58
C LYS A 3 22.86 -21.08 27.89
N SER A 4 22.89 -21.03 26.57
CA SER A 4 21.86 -20.34 25.80
C SER A 4 21.36 -21.30 24.74
N ILE A 5 20.14 -21.78 24.99
CA ILE A 5 19.32 -22.56 24.09
C ILE A 5 18.50 -21.54 23.32
N LEU A 6 18.59 -21.53 22.00
CA LEU A 6 17.58 -20.90 21.15
C LEU A 6 17.10 -21.95 20.14
N LEU A 7 15.83 -22.30 20.31
CA LEU A 7 15.03 -23.18 19.47
C LEU A 7 15.07 -22.68 18.02
N SER A 8 15.69 -23.44 17.14
CA SER A 8 15.46 -23.35 15.70
C SER A 8 14.18 -24.13 15.38
N SER A 9 13.08 -23.41 15.15
CA SER A 9 11.88 -23.98 14.54
C SER A 9 12.21 -24.39 13.11
N LEU A 10 12.52 -25.66 12.89
CA LEU A 10 12.56 -26.27 11.55
C LEU A 10 11.15 -26.21 10.96
N LEU A 11 10.94 -25.31 10.00
CA LEU A 11 9.81 -25.40 9.10
C LEU A 11 10.11 -26.51 8.08
N ALA A 12 9.76 -27.75 8.44
CA ALA A 12 9.83 -28.88 7.53
C ALA A 12 8.69 -28.79 6.50
N LEU A 13 8.95 -28.16 5.36
CA LEU A 13 8.11 -28.32 4.17
C LEU A 13 8.63 -29.54 3.40
N GLY A 14 8.15 -30.72 3.80
CA GLY A 14 8.29 -31.92 3.02
C GLY A 14 7.47 -31.80 1.74
N ILE A 15 8.12 -31.73 0.59
CA ILE A 15 7.51 -32.07 -0.70
C ILE A 15 8.56 -32.83 -1.51
N SER A 16 8.56 -34.14 -1.35
CA SER A 16 9.16 -35.06 -2.32
C SER A 16 8.30 -35.03 -3.59
N GLY A 17 8.78 -34.38 -4.63
CA GLY A 17 8.14 -34.37 -5.95
C GLY A 17 9.12 -33.88 -7.00
N LEU A 18 9.70 -34.82 -7.75
CA LEU A 18 10.37 -34.54 -9.02
C LEU A 18 9.32 -33.97 -9.99
N GLY A 19 9.30 -32.65 -10.12
CA GLY A 19 8.43 -31.93 -11.03
C GLY A 19 9.03 -30.55 -11.27
N SER A 20 9.20 -30.21 -12.54
CA SER A 20 9.81 -28.99 -13.05
C SER A 20 9.63 -27.79 -12.13
N ILE A 21 10.75 -27.24 -11.62
CA ILE A 21 10.77 -25.94 -10.95
C ILE A 21 10.35 -24.87 -11.96
N ALA A 22 9.06 -24.52 -11.96
CA ALA A 22 8.61 -23.28 -12.54
C ALA A 22 9.40 -22.16 -11.85
N LYS A 23 10.20 -21.43 -12.63
CA LYS A 23 10.80 -20.17 -12.17
C LYS A 23 9.62 -19.24 -11.84
N ALA A 24 9.27 -19.12 -10.58
CA ALA A 24 8.48 -17.99 -10.12
C ALA A 24 9.37 -16.77 -10.35
N ASP A 25 9.03 -15.96 -11.35
CA ASP A 25 9.59 -14.62 -11.47
C ASP A 25 9.09 -13.86 -10.22
N GLU A 26 9.95 -13.76 -9.20
CA GLU A 26 9.66 -13.01 -7.99
C GLU A 26 9.65 -11.53 -8.33
N ILE A 27 8.55 -11.07 -8.93
CA ILE A 27 8.29 -9.65 -9.05
C ILE A 27 8.10 -9.13 -7.63
N SER A 28 9.11 -8.45 -7.11
CA SER A 28 9.07 -7.81 -5.79
C SER A 28 7.98 -6.75 -5.77
N ILE A 29 6.81 -7.12 -5.22
CA ILE A 29 5.73 -6.19 -4.93
C ILE A 29 6.11 -5.41 -3.67
N ASN A 30 6.40 -4.14 -3.85
CA ASN A 30 6.75 -3.22 -2.77
C ASN A 30 5.55 -2.33 -2.48
N GLY A 31 5.35 -1.93 -1.24
CA GLY A 31 4.15 -1.18 -0.88
C GLY A 31 4.11 -0.74 0.56
N GLY A 32 3.02 -0.08 0.92
CA GLY A 32 2.77 0.39 2.27
C GLY A 32 1.28 0.43 2.58
N SER A 33 0.97 0.52 3.86
CA SER A 33 -0.41 0.60 4.34
C SER A 33 -0.51 1.52 5.56
N GLU A 34 -1.69 2.09 5.76
CA GLU A 34 -1.98 2.91 6.93
C GLU A 34 -3.42 2.69 7.40
N ASN A 35 -3.61 2.62 8.73
CA ASN A 35 -4.92 2.75 9.34
C ASN A 35 -5.37 4.21 9.24
N VAL A 36 -6.55 4.43 8.66
CA VAL A 36 -7.08 5.77 8.40
C VAL A 36 -8.34 6.10 9.23
N ASP A 37 -8.60 5.36 10.31
CA ASP A 37 -9.77 5.58 11.17
C ASP A 37 -9.78 6.96 11.83
N ASN A 38 -8.60 7.46 12.22
CA ASN A 38 -8.44 8.73 12.92
C ASN A 38 -8.19 9.92 11.98
N TYR A 39 -8.41 9.74 10.68
CA TYR A 39 -8.19 10.78 9.70
C TYR A 39 -9.36 11.76 9.66
N ILE A 40 -9.04 13.06 9.70
CA ILE A 40 -9.98 14.15 9.43
C ILE A 40 -9.72 14.63 8.00
N GLY A 41 -10.19 13.86 7.01
CA GLY A 41 -10.00 14.16 5.58
C GLY A 41 -8.87 13.37 4.91
N LEU A 42 -8.39 13.90 3.78
CA LEU A 42 -7.34 13.30 2.97
C LEU A 42 -5.98 13.92 3.29
N VAL A 43 -4.96 13.07 3.38
CA VAL A 43 -3.57 13.50 3.49
C VAL A 43 -2.76 12.94 2.33
N ARG A 44 -1.63 13.57 2.05
CA ARG A 44 -0.76 13.24 0.93
C ARG A 44 0.70 13.18 1.39
N SER A 45 1.47 12.27 0.78
CA SER A 45 2.92 12.22 0.91
C SER A 45 3.61 13.32 0.10
N GLU A 46 4.78 13.77 0.55
CA GLU A 46 5.54 14.82 -0.13
C GLU A 46 5.90 14.37 -1.57
N ILE A 47 5.69 15.26 -2.56
CA ILE A 47 5.92 15.12 -4.03
C ILE A 47 4.69 14.73 -4.89
N SER A 48 3.82 15.69 -5.19
CA SER A 48 2.77 15.53 -6.22
C SER A 48 3.01 16.40 -7.45
N ASP A 49 2.49 15.96 -8.60
CA ASP A 49 2.47 16.75 -9.86
C ASP A 49 1.49 17.93 -9.81
N GLN A 50 0.54 17.92 -8.87
CA GLN A 50 -0.46 18.97 -8.74
C GLN A 50 0.10 20.09 -7.86
N PRO A 51 -0.02 21.37 -8.28
CA PRO A 51 0.44 22.49 -7.46
C PRO A 51 -0.37 22.53 -6.15
N LEU A 52 0.29 22.90 -5.06
CA LEU A 52 -0.23 22.81 -3.68
C LEU A 52 -1.58 23.54 -3.50
N ASN A 53 -1.79 24.60 -4.27
CA ASN A 53 -3.00 25.43 -4.23
C ASN A 53 -4.22 24.80 -4.93
N GLN A 54 -4.05 23.74 -5.71
CA GLN A 54 -5.13 23.06 -6.44
C GLN A 54 -5.56 21.74 -5.80
N ASP A 55 -4.86 21.28 -4.76
CA ASP A 55 -5.16 20.03 -4.09
C ASP A 55 -5.51 20.27 -2.61
N SER A 56 -6.76 20.01 -2.24
CA SER A 56 -7.29 20.23 -0.88
C SER A 56 -6.81 19.20 0.16
N THR A 57 -5.64 18.57 -0.01
CA THR A 57 -5.11 17.58 0.93
C THR A 57 -4.05 18.17 1.85
N VAL A 58 -3.96 17.63 3.07
CA VAL A 58 -2.92 18.04 4.03
C VAL A 58 -1.64 17.25 3.78
N PHE A 59 -0.49 17.92 3.71
CA PHE A 59 0.81 17.27 3.57
C PHE A 59 1.28 16.70 4.90
N LYS A 60 1.67 15.42 4.89
CA LYS A 60 2.38 14.80 6.01
C LYS A 60 3.84 14.58 5.62
N TYR A 61 4.74 14.95 6.53
CA TYR A 61 6.15 14.53 6.45
C TYR A 61 6.21 13.01 6.62
N ILE A 62 6.66 12.32 5.57
CA ILE A 62 6.91 10.87 5.59
C ILE A 62 8.37 10.70 5.21
N ALA A 63 9.09 9.83 5.91
CA ALA A 63 10.54 9.66 5.78
C ALA A 63 11.03 9.07 4.43
N ALA A 64 10.30 9.22 3.32
CA ALA A 64 10.64 8.58 2.05
C ALA A 64 10.62 9.54 0.83
N GLY A 65 11.83 10.04 0.51
CA GLY A 65 12.52 9.90 -0.78
C GLY A 65 12.10 10.77 -1.99
N PRO A 66 13.06 11.19 -2.86
CA PRO A 66 12.88 12.14 -3.98
C PRO A 66 11.88 11.67 -5.06
N VAL A 67 11.70 12.49 -6.11
CA VAL A 67 10.81 12.41 -7.32
C VAL A 67 10.73 11.04 -8.04
N ASN A 68 11.31 9.96 -7.51
CA ASN A 68 11.34 8.62 -8.04
C ASN A 68 10.71 7.52 -7.14
N GLY A 69 9.73 7.85 -6.28
CA GLY A 69 8.90 6.87 -5.56
C GLY A 69 7.39 7.06 -5.69
N GLY A 70 6.94 8.15 -6.33
CA GLY A 70 5.52 8.48 -6.46
C GLY A 70 4.96 9.30 -5.30
N TYR A 71 3.64 9.53 -5.32
CA TYR A 71 2.90 10.02 -4.17
C TYR A 71 1.67 9.21 -3.86
N TRP A 72 1.31 9.25 -2.59
CA TRP A 72 0.18 8.55 -2.04
C TRP A 72 -0.74 9.49 -1.27
N ILE A 73 -1.98 9.61 -1.74
CA ILE A 73 -3.09 10.28 -1.08
C ILE A 73 -3.94 9.23 -0.39
N ARG A 74 -4.25 9.44 0.88
CA ARG A 74 -5.00 8.48 1.69
C ARG A 74 -5.81 9.15 2.76
N GLY A 75 -6.85 8.47 3.22
CA GLY A 75 -7.63 8.94 4.35
C GLY A 75 -9.08 8.52 4.26
N THR A 76 -9.93 9.30 4.93
CA THR A 76 -11.37 9.14 4.85
C THR A 76 -12.05 10.48 4.58
N ASN A 77 -13.22 10.44 3.96
CA ASN A 77 -14.15 11.56 3.96
C ASN A 77 -15.43 11.16 4.73
N SER A 78 -16.54 11.87 4.53
CA SER A 78 -17.81 11.56 5.20
C SER A 78 -18.34 10.17 4.88
N ALA A 79 -18.06 9.61 3.70
CA ALA A 79 -18.68 8.37 3.22
C ALA A 79 -17.68 7.26 2.85
N TYR A 80 -16.43 7.59 2.57
CA TYR A 80 -15.47 6.68 1.94
C TYR A 80 -14.11 6.65 2.63
N VAL A 81 -13.49 5.48 2.62
CA VAL A 81 -12.04 5.29 2.73
C VAL A 81 -11.45 5.38 1.34
N ILE A 82 -10.37 6.13 1.18
CA ILE A 82 -9.77 6.47 -0.11
C ILE A 82 -8.28 6.17 -0.08
N SER A 83 -7.79 5.58 -1.18
CA SER A 83 -6.36 5.45 -1.49
C SER A 83 -6.14 5.86 -2.94
N ARG A 84 -5.22 6.80 -3.19
CA ARG A 84 -4.79 7.19 -4.53
C ARG A 84 -3.28 7.18 -4.60
N TYR A 85 -2.73 6.41 -5.51
CA TYR A 85 -1.29 6.24 -5.64
C TYR A 85 -0.85 6.42 -7.07
N LYS A 86 0.20 7.22 -7.26
CA LYS A 86 0.88 7.36 -8.54
C LYS A 86 2.36 7.10 -8.32
N HIS A 87 2.90 6.09 -9.00
CA HIS A 87 4.34 5.88 -9.07
C HIS A 87 4.88 6.43 -10.39
N TYR A 88 6.00 7.16 -10.38
CA TYR A 88 6.53 7.81 -11.58
C TYR A 88 7.20 6.83 -12.57
N LYS A 89 7.92 5.82 -12.05
CA LYS A 89 8.72 4.88 -12.84
C LYS A 89 8.24 3.42 -12.89
N LYS A 90 7.30 3.03 -12.04
CA LYS A 90 6.88 1.64 -11.83
C LYS A 90 5.37 1.52 -11.98
N GLU A 91 4.88 0.30 -12.19
CA GLU A 91 3.45 0.09 -12.17
C GLU A 91 2.93 0.36 -10.75
N ALA A 92 1.75 0.95 -10.64
CA ALA A 92 1.17 1.40 -9.38
C ALA A 92 -0.20 0.78 -9.17
N ARG A 93 -0.49 0.41 -7.93
CA ARG A 93 -1.80 -0.08 -7.52
C ARG A 93 -2.23 0.62 -6.23
N ALA A 94 -3.51 0.92 -6.13
CA ALA A 94 -4.12 1.40 -4.89
C ALA A 94 -5.19 0.40 -4.45
N SER A 95 -5.30 0.18 -3.15
CA SER A 95 -6.42 -0.57 -2.60
C SER A 95 -6.86 -0.05 -1.23
N VAL A 96 -8.07 -0.41 -0.83
CA VAL A 96 -8.70 -0.02 0.44
C VAL A 96 -9.46 -1.20 1.02
N VAL A 97 -9.49 -1.24 2.35
CA VAL A 97 -10.28 -2.19 3.15
C VAL A 97 -11.09 -1.40 4.18
N ASN A 98 -12.30 -1.86 4.49
CA ASN A 98 -13.07 -1.34 5.61
C ASN A 98 -13.21 -2.39 6.74
N GLY A 99 -13.72 -1.96 7.89
CA GLY A 99 -13.77 -2.78 9.11
C GLY A 99 -14.74 -3.95 9.10
N ILE A 100 -15.48 -4.17 8.00
CA ILE A 100 -16.32 -5.36 7.80
C ILE A 100 -15.73 -6.33 6.77
N GLY A 101 -14.47 -6.12 6.37
CA GLY A 101 -13.78 -6.97 5.39
C GLY A 101 -14.10 -6.65 3.92
N GLY A 102 -14.81 -5.55 3.65
CA GLY A 102 -14.97 -5.06 2.28
C GLY A 102 -13.63 -4.64 1.69
N TYR A 103 -13.41 -4.94 0.42
CA TYR A 103 -12.18 -4.65 -0.31
C TYR A 103 -12.49 -3.99 -1.65
N ASN A 104 -11.71 -2.98 -2.03
CA ASN A 104 -11.68 -2.48 -3.40
C ASN A 104 -10.25 -2.13 -3.78
N GLY A 105 -9.82 -2.51 -4.99
CA GLY A 105 -8.49 -2.24 -5.49
C GLY A 105 -8.47 -2.04 -6.99
N THR A 106 -7.50 -1.26 -7.47
CA THR A 106 -7.29 -1.08 -8.91
C THR A 106 -6.53 -2.26 -9.50
N PRO A 107 -6.56 -2.44 -10.84
CA PRO A 107 -5.49 -3.17 -11.52
C PRO A 107 -4.14 -2.48 -11.34
N TRP A 108 -3.08 -3.09 -11.88
CA TRP A 108 -1.78 -2.44 -12.04
C TRP A 108 -1.89 -1.35 -13.10
N ASN A 109 -1.66 -0.11 -12.69
CA ASN A 109 -1.66 1.04 -13.56
C ASN A 109 -0.25 1.32 -14.05
N LYS A 110 -0.12 1.77 -15.30
CA LYS A 110 1.18 2.11 -15.91
C LYS A 110 1.92 3.20 -15.11
N PRO A 111 3.26 3.24 -15.18
CA PRO A 111 4.04 4.35 -14.62
C PRO A 111 3.48 5.71 -15.03
N GLY A 112 3.45 6.64 -14.08
CA GLY A 112 2.92 7.99 -14.30
C GLY A 112 1.39 8.10 -14.21
N SER A 113 0.66 6.99 -14.09
CA SER A 113 -0.80 6.99 -13.97
C SER A 113 -1.24 6.95 -12.51
N LEU A 114 -2.33 7.66 -12.20
CA LEU A 114 -2.93 7.68 -10.86
C LEU A 114 -3.88 6.49 -10.69
N ALA A 115 -3.52 5.53 -9.84
CA ALA A 115 -4.41 4.48 -9.37
C ALA A 115 -5.31 5.04 -8.25
N THR A 116 -6.63 4.90 -8.36
CA THR A 116 -7.59 5.39 -7.35
C THR A 116 -8.52 4.27 -6.92
N ALA A 117 -8.50 3.95 -5.63
CA ALA A 117 -9.43 3.03 -4.99
C ALA A 117 -10.23 3.75 -3.90
N GLN A 118 -11.51 3.43 -3.82
CA GLN A 118 -12.39 3.93 -2.77
C GLN A 118 -13.43 2.89 -2.38
N LEU A 119 -13.81 2.90 -1.11
CA LEU A 119 -14.81 1.99 -0.56
C LEU A 119 -15.59 2.71 0.52
N LYS A 120 -16.87 2.35 0.73
CA LYS A 120 -17.67 2.93 1.81
C LYS A 120 -16.96 2.68 3.15
N LYS A 121 -16.74 3.75 3.92
CA LYS A 121 -16.05 3.66 5.20
C LYS A 121 -16.93 3.04 6.26
N THR A 122 -16.29 2.37 7.20
CA THR A 122 -16.89 1.95 8.47
C THR A 122 -16.46 2.91 9.59
N LYS A 123 -17.00 2.75 10.79
CA LYS A 123 -16.60 3.56 11.95
C LYS A 123 -15.12 3.34 12.33
N HIS A 124 -14.66 2.09 12.22
CA HIS A 124 -13.29 1.65 12.51
C HIS A 124 -12.87 0.55 11.52
N GLY A 125 -11.59 0.22 11.47
CA GLY A 125 -11.03 -0.84 10.63
C GLY A 125 -10.79 -0.42 9.18
N ASN A 126 -10.79 0.88 8.89
CA ASN A 126 -10.47 1.41 7.57
C ASN A 126 -8.97 1.42 7.34
N LYS A 127 -8.53 0.82 6.24
CA LYS A 127 -7.12 0.79 5.84
C LYS A 127 -6.98 1.18 4.38
N ALA A 128 -5.96 1.98 4.10
CA ALA A 128 -5.56 2.34 2.75
C ALA A 128 -4.20 1.69 2.45
N TYR A 129 -4.01 1.28 1.19
CA TYR A 129 -2.82 0.60 0.72
C TYR A 129 -2.34 1.19 -0.61
N TYR A 130 -1.04 1.14 -0.83
CA TYR A 130 -0.43 1.34 -2.13
C TYR A 130 0.61 0.27 -2.40
N ASP A 131 0.71 -0.14 -3.67
CA ASP A 131 1.70 -1.11 -4.13
C ASP A 131 2.35 -0.62 -5.43
N HIS A 132 3.59 -1.04 -5.66
CA HIS A 132 4.32 -0.87 -6.90
C HIS A 132 5.17 -2.09 -7.25
N LYS A 133 5.41 -2.28 -8.54
CA LYS A 133 6.31 -3.30 -9.07
C LYS A 133 7.08 -2.77 -10.27
#